data_AF-A0A248LAR7-F1
#
_entry.id   AF-A0A248LAR7-F1
#
_cell.length_a   1.000
_cell.length_b   1.000
_cell.length_c   1.000
_cell.angle_alpha   90.00
_cell.angle_beta   90.00
_cell.angle_gamma   90.00
#
_symmetry.space_group_name_H-M   'P 1'
#
loop_
_entity.id
_entity.type
_entity.pdbx_description
1 polymer ?
#
loop_
_entity_poly.entity_id
_entity_poly.type
_entity_poly.pdbx_seq_one_letter_code
_entity_poly.pdbx_strand_id
1 'polypeptide(L)'
;MKHTKKFAASAMAAALVLPGTAAFASGGASDDTMMHEDKAKNVTVKTKAADLRATLDQLLSEHFVLAVMDMKKQYEEVLRAHEADVYKTFQEYAAGDYEGSYNTFREGYSRMYDISKALSVAITTQMPEKFDNSKADTKAADLRSTLNSLAAEHVALANLSMTAGVDQAKDYDAANWAEDMHTADFKAAIKSIYGEAGADQFEQAWTKNHIEAQANLVTAAINDDKKMMADAQDMLKMFSNDFGAFLGAATEENLPTKAAQEAVAGHETYVQDTFMQYTEGDYKGSVDTFRESYAYMYGVGENLGNAIVMQSPEKFMDGTPGSMPNTGNGGMSDTSNNATTGALALFGLALGAAGIVVARKRQNA
;
A
#
# COMPACT_ATOMS: atom_id res chain seq x y z
N MET A 1 -26.48 -5.37 -13.52
CA MET A 1 -27.06 -4.01 -13.63
C MET A 1 -26.30 -3.15 -12.63
N LYS A 2 -25.68 -2.00 -12.91
CA LYS A 2 -25.58 -1.12 -14.07
C LYS A 2 -24.20 -0.43 -13.96
N HIS A 3 -23.57 -0.20 -15.10
CA HIS A 3 -22.33 0.54 -15.34
C HIS A 3 -22.12 1.77 -14.42
N THR A 4 -21.06 1.78 -13.61
CA THR A 4 -20.44 3.01 -13.11
C THR A 4 -19.66 3.65 -14.24
N LYS A 5 -20.40 4.42 -15.07
CA LYS A 5 -19.81 5.33 -16.03
C LYS A 5 -18.92 6.32 -15.29
N LYS A 6 -17.70 6.54 -15.79
CA LYS A 6 -16.91 7.74 -15.54
C LYS A 6 -17.80 8.96 -15.81
N PHE A 7 -18.34 9.58 -14.76
CA PHE A 7 -18.96 10.90 -14.79
C PHE A 7 -18.08 11.78 -13.91
N ALA A 8 -17.03 12.35 -14.48
CA ALA A 8 -17.04 13.68 -15.09
C ALA A 8 -16.55 14.74 -14.10
N ALA A 9 -15.23 14.78 -13.93
CA ALA A 9 -14.48 16.01 -13.66
C ALA A 9 -14.55 17.01 -14.85
N SER A 10 -15.68 17.05 -15.57
CA SER A 10 -15.90 17.90 -16.75
C SER A 10 -17.29 18.53 -16.82
N ALA A 11 -18.11 18.44 -15.76
CA ALA A 11 -19.38 19.19 -15.71
C ALA A 11 -19.20 20.65 -15.25
N MET A 12 -17.96 21.14 -15.14
CA MET A 12 -17.65 22.46 -14.57
C MET A 12 -17.74 23.63 -15.58
N ALA A 13 -18.09 23.38 -16.85
CA ALA A 13 -18.13 24.43 -17.89
C ALA A 13 -19.47 24.60 -18.63
N ALA A 14 -20.49 23.76 -18.40
CA ALA A 14 -21.72 23.78 -19.22
C ALA A 14 -23.00 24.21 -18.49
N ALA A 15 -22.98 24.46 -17.17
CA ALA A 15 -24.17 24.85 -16.41
C ALA A 15 -24.28 26.36 -16.12
N LEU A 16 -23.44 27.19 -16.74
CA LEU A 16 -23.54 28.65 -16.70
C LEU A 16 -24.44 29.20 -17.84
N VAL A 17 -25.40 28.39 -18.30
CA VAL A 17 -26.39 28.77 -19.30
C VAL A 17 -27.75 28.94 -18.61
N LEU A 18 -28.07 30.20 -18.35
CA LEU A 18 -29.39 30.83 -18.19
C LEU A 18 -30.47 30.06 -17.39
N PRO A 19 -30.99 30.61 -16.28
CA PRO A 19 -32.12 30.01 -15.59
C PRO A 19 -33.38 30.02 -16.47
N GLY A 20 -33.86 28.82 -16.78
CA GLY A 20 -35.15 28.59 -17.43
C GLY A 20 -36.29 29.16 -16.60
N THR A 21 -37.14 29.93 -17.25
CA THR A 21 -38.35 30.54 -16.71
C THR A 21 -39.35 29.47 -16.24
N ALA A 22 -39.51 29.30 -14.93
CA ALA A 22 -40.69 28.66 -14.35
C ALA A 22 -41.69 29.74 -13.95
N ALA A 23 -42.70 29.96 -14.80
CA ALA A 23 -43.84 30.80 -14.50
C ALA A 23 -44.73 30.11 -13.44
N PHE A 24 -44.94 30.75 -12.30
CA PHE A 24 -46.07 30.46 -11.43
C PHE A 24 -46.99 31.68 -11.39
N ALA A 25 -48.16 31.53 -12.00
CA ALA A 25 -49.24 32.49 -12.00
C ALA A 25 -50.19 32.24 -10.81
N SER A 26 -50.48 33.30 -10.06
CA SER A 26 -51.73 33.54 -9.31
C SER A 26 -51.70 35.03 -8.92
N GLY A 27 -52.60 35.94 -9.27
CA GLY A 27 -54.02 35.87 -9.62
C GLY A 27 -54.80 36.72 -8.59
N GLY A 28 -55.30 37.90 -8.99
CA GLY A 28 -56.38 38.63 -8.29
C GLY A 28 -56.09 40.06 -7.81
N ALA A 29 -56.77 41.05 -8.41
CA ALA A 29 -56.90 42.47 -8.02
C ALA A 29 -57.72 42.63 -6.70
N SER A 30 -57.85 43.77 -5.99
CA SER A 30 -58.06 45.17 -6.41
C SER A 30 -58.08 46.14 -5.20
N ASP A 31 -57.86 47.43 -5.51
CA ASP A 31 -58.49 48.64 -4.93
C ASP A 31 -57.87 49.43 -3.75
N ASP A 32 -58.27 50.69 -3.71
CA ASP A 32 -57.54 51.95 -3.49
C ASP A 32 -57.36 52.43 -2.01
N THR A 33 -56.50 53.45 -1.85
CA THR A 33 -56.44 54.48 -0.78
C THR A 33 -55.53 54.31 0.48
N MET A 34 -54.78 55.41 0.72
CA MET A 34 -54.27 55.97 1.98
C MET A 34 -52.78 55.83 2.35
N MET A 35 -52.20 57.01 2.62
CA MET A 35 -50.82 57.34 2.98
C MET A 35 -50.39 56.72 4.31
N HIS A 36 -49.45 55.79 4.25
CA HIS A 36 -48.43 55.54 5.27
C HIS A 36 -47.10 55.33 4.54
N GLU A 37 -45.99 55.86 5.06
CA GLU A 37 -44.63 55.61 4.54
C GLU A 37 -44.35 54.09 4.50
N ASP A 38 -44.60 53.49 3.34
CA ASP A 38 -44.56 52.06 3.10
C ASP A 38 -43.12 51.64 2.71
N LYS A 39 -42.16 51.77 3.63
CA LYS A 39 -40.78 51.26 3.45
C LYS A 39 -40.67 49.73 3.37
N ALA A 40 -41.80 49.01 3.30
CA ALA A 40 -41.87 47.55 3.29
C ALA A 40 -42.31 46.94 1.95
N LYS A 41 -42.48 47.72 0.87
CA LYS A 41 -43.14 47.23 -0.36
C LYS A 41 -42.27 46.51 -1.40
N ASN A 42 -41.03 46.13 -1.09
CA ASN A 42 -40.21 45.33 -2.01
C ASN A 42 -39.21 44.39 -1.31
N VAL A 43 -39.49 43.99 -0.06
CA VAL A 43 -38.70 42.93 0.60
C VAL A 43 -39.32 41.59 0.20
N THR A 44 -38.74 40.93 -0.80
CA THR A 44 -39.19 39.62 -1.29
C THR A 44 -38.00 38.68 -1.47
N VAL A 45 -38.18 37.42 -1.06
CA VAL A 45 -37.22 36.34 -1.31
C VAL A 45 -37.33 35.77 -2.72
N LYS A 46 -38.34 36.19 -3.50
CA LYS A 46 -38.58 35.72 -4.87
C LYS A 46 -37.88 36.65 -5.87
N THR A 47 -36.55 36.64 -5.85
CA THR A 47 -35.73 37.38 -6.82
C THR A 47 -34.76 36.44 -7.51
N LYS A 48 -34.36 36.74 -8.75
CA LYS A 48 -33.36 35.93 -9.48
C LYS A 48 -32.04 35.77 -8.72
N ALA A 49 -31.65 36.79 -7.93
CA ALA A 49 -30.46 36.72 -7.08
C ALA A 49 -30.65 35.76 -5.89
N ALA A 50 -31.83 35.75 -5.29
CA ALA A 50 -32.18 34.79 -4.24
C ALA A 50 -32.32 33.37 -4.79
N ASP A 51 -32.84 33.18 -6.00
CA ASP A 51 -32.92 31.88 -6.68
C ASP A 51 -31.52 31.33 -7.01
N LEU A 52 -30.60 32.19 -7.49
CA LEU A 52 -29.19 31.81 -7.70
C LEU A 52 -28.54 31.37 -6.38
N ARG A 53 -28.74 32.15 -5.32
CA ARG A 53 -28.22 31.81 -3.99
C ARG A 53 -28.80 30.48 -3.49
N ALA A 54 -30.12 30.27 -3.60
CA ALA A 54 -30.76 29.02 -3.18
C ALA A 54 -30.25 27.81 -3.99
N THR A 55 -29.99 28.00 -5.28
CA THR A 55 -29.39 26.98 -6.15
C THR A 55 -27.96 26.64 -5.71
N LEU A 56 -27.15 27.65 -5.38
CA LEU A 56 -25.81 27.44 -4.85
C LEU A 56 -25.83 26.78 -3.46
N ASP A 57 -26.73 27.21 -2.57
CA ASP A 57 -26.94 26.61 -1.25
C ASP A 57 -27.29 25.11 -1.39
N GLN A 58 -28.16 24.75 -2.34
CA GLN A 58 -28.49 23.36 -2.65
C GLN A 58 -27.28 22.60 -3.20
N LEU A 59 -26.62 23.10 -4.25
CA LEU A 59 -25.53 22.38 -4.91
C LEU A 59 -24.33 22.18 -3.97
N LEU A 60 -23.99 23.18 -3.17
CA LEU A 60 -22.89 23.09 -2.21
C LEU A 60 -23.22 22.17 -1.03
N SER A 61 -24.47 22.20 -0.53
CA SER A 61 -24.89 21.28 0.54
C SER A 61 -25.02 19.83 0.06
N GLU A 62 -25.55 19.60 -1.14
CA GLU A 62 -25.62 18.29 -1.78
C GLU A 62 -24.20 17.74 -2.06
N HIS A 63 -23.28 18.58 -2.56
CA HIS A 63 -21.88 18.21 -2.73
C HIS A 63 -21.25 17.73 -1.42
N PHE A 64 -21.43 18.49 -0.33
CA PHE A 64 -20.92 18.10 0.98
C PHE A 64 -21.50 16.75 1.45
N VAL A 65 -22.81 16.55 1.32
CA VAL A 65 -23.48 15.29 1.72
C VAL A 65 -22.97 14.12 0.88
N LEU A 66 -22.87 14.27 -0.45
CA LEU A 66 -22.39 13.22 -1.34
C LEU A 66 -20.92 12.88 -1.09
N ALA A 67 -20.06 13.88 -0.87
CA ALA A 67 -18.66 13.67 -0.50
C ALA A 67 -18.54 12.86 0.80
N VAL A 68 -19.32 13.22 1.83
CA VAL A 68 -19.35 12.48 3.11
C VAL A 68 -19.90 11.05 2.94
N MET A 69 -20.95 10.86 2.13
CA MET A 69 -21.51 9.52 1.89
C MET A 69 -20.55 8.61 1.12
N ASP A 70 -19.86 9.14 0.10
CA ASP A 70 -18.89 8.37 -0.68
C ASP A 70 -17.70 7.94 0.18
N MET A 71 -17.17 8.86 1.00
CA MET A 71 -16.14 8.54 2.00
C MET A 71 -16.57 7.44 2.97
N LYS A 72 -17.80 7.51 3.49
CA LYS A 72 -18.34 6.47 4.40
C LYS A 72 -18.45 5.11 3.72
N LYS A 73 -18.94 5.08 2.48
CA LYS A 73 -19.12 3.84 1.73
C LYS A 73 -17.78 3.17 1.42
N GLN A 74 -16.81 3.94 0.94
CA GLN A 74 -15.46 3.44 0.67
C GLN A 74 -14.80 2.89 1.94
N TYR A 75 -15.01 3.53 3.09
CA TYR A 75 -14.52 3.06 4.39
C TYR A 75 -15.18 1.74 4.84
N GLU A 76 -16.50 1.61 4.73
CA GLU A 76 -17.23 0.40 5.13
C GLU A 76 -16.85 -0.83 4.30
N GLU A 77 -16.73 -0.70 2.97
CA GLU A 77 -16.38 -1.82 2.10
C GLU A 77 -14.98 -2.35 2.42
N VAL A 78 -14.05 -1.44 2.69
CA VAL A 78 -12.64 -1.75 2.90
C VAL A 78 -12.36 -2.33 4.31
N LEU A 79 -13.01 -1.80 5.36
CA LEU A 79 -12.90 -2.40 6.69
C LEU A 79 -13.56 -3.78 6.80
N ARG A 80 -14.70 -3.99 6.14
CA ARG A 80 -15.32 -5.32 6.10
C ARG A 80 -14.43 -6.35 5.41
N ALA A 81 -13.68 -5.94 4.37
CA ALA A 81 -12.71 -6.81 3.73
C ALA A 81 -11.58 -7.19 4.71
N HIS A 82 -11.02 -6.23 5.45
CA HIS A 82 -10.02 -6.51 6.50
C HIS A 82 -10.57 -7.45 7.59
N GLU A 83 -11.76 -7.19 8.13
CA GLU A 83 -12.38 -8.07 9.13
C GLU A 83 -12.62 -9.49 8.60
N ALA A 84 -13.01 -9.60 7.32
CA ALA A 84 -13.19 -10.88 6.66
C ALA A 84 -11.86 -11.63 6.49
N ASP A 85 -10.77 -10.95 6.15
CA ASP A 85 -9.43 -11.54 6.06
C ASP A 85 -8.99 -12.08 7.43
N VAL A 86 -9.11 -11.28 8.50
CA VAL A 86 -8.76 -11.69 9.88
C VAL A 86 -9.56 -12.93 10.29
N TYR A 87 -10.88 -12.91 10.05
CA TYR A 87 -11.74 -14.04 10.38
C TYR A 87 -11.44 -15.29 9.55
N LYS A 88 -11.07 -15.12 8.28
CA LYS A 88 -10.73 -16.22 7.37
C LYS A 88 -9.38 -16.84 7.73
N THR A 89 -8.34 -16.04 8.00
CA THR A 89 -7.04 -16.50 8.52
C THR A 89 -7.24 -17.36 9.77
N PHE A 90 -8.02 -16.89 10.75
CA PHE A 90 -8.29 -17.66 11.97
C PHE A 90 -8.99 -19.00 11.68
N GLN A 91 -10.01 -19.00 10.81
CA GLN A 91 -10.75 -20.23 10.48
C GLN A 91 -9.88 -21.25 9.75
N GLU A 92 -9.07 -20.81 8.78
CA GLU A 92 -8.15 -21.67 8.03
C GLU A 92 -7.11 -22.28 8.98
N TYR A 93 -6.53 -21.47 9.87
CA TYR A 93 -5.60 -21.94 10.90
C TYR A 93 -6.24 -22.98 11.83
N ALA A 94 -7.45 -22.69 12.35
CA ALA A 94 -8.18 -23.58 13.23
C ALA A 94 -8.61 -24.89 12.52
N ALA A 95 -8.81 -24.85 11.21
CA ALA A 95 -9.08 -26.02 10.37
C ALA A 95 -7.82 -26.84 10.02
N GLY A 96 -6.62 -26.34 10.36
CA GLY A 96 -5.35 -26.94 10.00
C GLY A 96 -4.90 -26.67 8.55
N ASP A 97 -5.58 -25.75 7.86
CA ASP A 97 -5.16 -25.23 6.56
C ASP A 97 -4.17 -24.08 6.77
N TYR A 98 -2.94 -24.44 7.16
CA TYR A 98 -1.92 -23.46 7.52
C TYR A 98 -1.44 -22.65 6.31
N GLU A 99 -1.20 -23.28 5.16
CA GLU A 99 -0.81 -22.58 3.94
C GLU A 99 -1.91 -21.61 3.48
N GLY A 100 -3.19 -22.02 3.54
CA GLY A 100 -4.33 -21.13 3.28
C GLY A 100 -4.36 -19.95 4.26
N SER A 101 -4.18 -20.21 5.55
CA SER A 101 -4.12 -19.19 6.60
C SER A 101 -3.03 -18.15 6.35
N TYR A 102 -1.81 -18.59 6.03
CA TYR A 102 -0.71 -17.67 5.71
C TYR A 102 -0.98 -16.90 4.41
N ASN A 103 -1.52 -17.53 3.36
CA ASN A 103 -1.96 -16.81 2.16
C ASN A 103 -2.94 -15.67 2.51
N THR A 104 -4.00 -15.98 3.24
CA THR A 104 -5.01 -14.98 3.65
C THR A 104 -4.40 -13.89 4.54
N PHE A 105 -3.49 -14.26 5.45
CA PHE A 105 -2.75 -13.28 6.26
C PHE A 105 -1.99 -12.29 5.38
N ARG A 106 -1.22 -12.77 4.40
CA ARG A 106 -0.43 -11.94 3.49
C ARG A 106 -1.32 -11.05 2.60
N GLU A 107 -2.43 -11.60 2.09
CA GLU A 107 -3.42 -10.83 1.32
C GLU A 107 -4.06 -9.71 2.17
N GLY A 108 -4.50 -10.03 3.39
CA GLY A 108 -5.09 -9.06 4.32
C GLY A 108 -4.09 -8.01 4.77
N TYR A 109 -2.83 -8.41 4.99
CA TYR A 109 -1.72 -7.52 5.29
C TYR A 109 -1.48 -6.53 4.16
N SER A 110 -1.35 -7.00 2.92
CA SER A 110 -1.19 -6.16 1.72
C SER A 110 -2.37 -5.19 1.57
N ARG A 111 -3.60 -5.66 1.79
CA ARG A 111 -4.81 -4.82 1.72
C ARG A 111 -4.70 -3.59 2.61
N MET A 112 -4.13 -3.70 3.82
CA MET A 112 -3.97 -2.55 4.73
C MET A 112 -3.22 -1.37 4.11
N TYR A 113 -2.28 -1.63 3.20
CA TYR A 113 -1.54 -0.58 2.48
C TYR A 113 -2.41 0.10 1.42
N ASP A 114 -3.32 -0.63 0.76
CA ASP A 114 -4.33 -0.04 -0.13
C ASP A 114 -5.29 0.87 0.65
N ILE A 115 -5.72 0.43 1.84
CA ILE A 115 -6.54 1.25 2.76
C ILE A 115 -5.79 2.53 3.13
N SER A 116 -4.52 2.39 3.53
CA SER A 116 -3.66 3.50 3.91
C SER A 116 -3.51 4.51 2.77
N LYS A 117 -3.30 4.04 1.53
CA LYS A 117 -3.25 4.89 0.34
C LYS A 117 -4.56 5.62 0.10
N ALA A 118 -5.70 4.92 0.11
CA ALA A 118 -7.01 5.54 -0.09
C ALA A 118 -7.31 6.62 0.96
N LEU A 119 -7.05 6.32 2.24
CA LEU A 119 -7.25 7.25 3.34
C LEU A 119 -6.33 8.46 3.26
N SER A 120 -5.04 8.25 3.01
CA SER A 120 -4.07 9.34 2.93
C SER A 120 -4.37 10.28 1.74
N VAL A 121 -4.77 9.74 0.58
CA VAL A 121 -5.23 10.54 -0.56
C VAL A 121 -6.49 11.35 -0.22
N ALA A 122 -7.48 10.72 0.42
CA ALA A 122 -8.69 11.43 0.84
C ALA A 122 -8.39 12.56 1.84
N ILE A 123 -7.50 12.32 2.81
CA ILE A 123 -7.12 13.30 3.84
C ILE A 123 -6.34 14.47 3.23
N THR A 124 -5.33 14.18 2.41
CA THR A 124 -4.51 15.21 1.73
C THR A 124 -5.33 16.04 0.75
N THR A 125 -6.31 15.43 0.07
CA THR A 125 -7.24 16.14 -0.83
C THR A 125 -8.20 17.08 -0.06
N GLN A 126 -8.67 16.67 1.12
CA GLN A 126 -9.58 17.47 1.94
C GLN A 126 -8.89 18.64 2.66
N MET A 127 -7.61 18.46 3.02
CA MET A 127 -6.86 19.44 3.81
C MET A 127 -5.49 19.75 3.16
N PRO A 128 -5.43 20.19 1.89
CA PRO A 128 -4.18 20.29 1.15
C PRO A 128 -3.16 21.24 1.80
N GLU A 129 -3.63 22.34 2.40
CA GLU A 129 -2.76 23.30 3.11
C GLU A 129 -2.05 22.70 4.33
N LYS A 130 -2.64 21.69 5.00
CA LYS A 130 -1.99 21.02 6.15
C LYS A 130 -0.86 20.07 5.74
N PHE A 131 -0.78 19.74 4.47
CA PHE A 131 0.21 18.82 3.91
C PHE A 131 1.03 19.50 2.81
N ASP A 132 1.22 20.82 2.89
CA ASP A 132 2.02 21.62 1.96
C ASP A 132 1.63 21.43 0.48
N ASN A 133 0.35 21.14 0.22
CA ASN A 133 -0.19 20.79 -1.10
C ASN A 133 0.50 19.58 -1.76
N SER A 134 1.14 18.72 -0.96
CA SER A 134 1.72 17.46 -1.41
C SER A 134 0.64 16.41 -1.67
N LYS A 135 0.99 15.40 -2.47
CA LYS A 135 0.13 14.25 -2.79
C LYS A 135 0.61 13.00 -2.06
N ALA A 136 -0.33 12.22 -1.56
CA ALA A 136 -0.04 10.95 -0.89
C ALA A 136 0.18 9.77 -1.87
N ASP A 137 -0.19 9.92 -3.15
CA ASP A 137 -0.16 8.88 -4.18
C ASP A 137 0.87 9.13 -5.29
N THR A 138 1.99 9.77 -4.96
CA THR A 138 3.12 9.91 -5.90
C THR A 138 3.82 8.58 -6.11
N LYS A 139 4.53 8.42 -7.24
CA LYS A 139 5.36 7.21 -7.47
C LYS A 139 6.41 6.98 -6.38
N ALA A 140 6.98 8.04 -5.82
CA ALA A 140 7.93 7.94 -4.72
C ALA A 140 7.25 7.47 -3.42
N ALA A 141 6.05 7.97 -3.12
CA ALA A 141 5.26 7.51 -1.98
C ALA A 141 4.85 6.04 -2.14
N ASP A 142 4.49 5.60 -3.34
CA ASP A 142 4.18 4.21 -3.65
C ASP A 142 5.39 3.29 -3.45
N LEU A 143 6.58 3.70 -3.90
CA LEU A 143 7.82 2.95 -3.65
C LEU A 143 8.11 2.84 -2.14
N ARG A 144 8.07 3.96 -1.41
CA ARG A 144 8.27 3.96 0.05
C ARG A 144 7.28 3.02 0.75
N SER A 145 6.00 3.12 0.39
CA SER A 145 4.95 2.27 0.96
C SER A 145 5.19 0.79 0.68
N THR A 146 5.61 0.46 -0.55
CA THR A 146 5.94 -0.92 -0.96
C THR A 146 7.12 -1.48 -0.17
N LEU A 147 8.21 -0.71 -0.06
CA LEU A 147 9.39 -1.13 0.70
C LEU A 147 9.09 -1.27 2.20
N ASN A 148 8.28 -0.37 2.78
CA ASN A 148 7.82 -0.49 4.16
C ASN A 148 6.96 -1.74 4.36
N SER A 149 6.05 -2.04 3.42
CA SER A 149 5.22 -3.24 3.45
C SER A 149 6.06 -4.49 3.47
N LEU A 150 6.96 -4.64 2.50
CA LEU A 150 7.83 -5.81 2.38
C LEU A 150 8.75 -5.93 3.60
N ALA A 151 9.41 -4.86 4.01
CA ALA A 151 10.34 -4.90 5.13
C ALA A 151 9.66 -5.26 6.47
N ALA A 152 8.47 -4.74 6.73
CA ALA A 152 7.72 -5.04 7.95
C ALA A 152 7.04 -6.42 7.91
N GLU A 153 6.58 -6.89 6.73
CA GLU A 153 6.06 -8.24 6.55
C GLU A 153 7.17 -9.28 6.79
N HIS A 154 8.39 -8.98 6.34
CA HIS A 154 9.56 -9.83 6.58
C HIS A 154 9.77 -10.09 8.08
N VAL A 155 9.79 -9.03 8.90
CA VAL A 155 9.93 -9.15 10.35
C VAL A 155 8.80 -9.98 10.96
N ALA A 156 7.56 -9.79 10.49
CA ALA A 156 6.42 -10.55 10.97
C ALA A 156 6.57 -12.05 10.66
N LEU A 157 6.90 -12.39 9.41
CA LEU A 157 7.05 -13.78 8.97
C LEU A 157 8.26 -14.46 9.59
N ALA A 158 9.39 -13.76 9.75
CA ALA A 158 10.57 -14.27 10.43
C ALA A 158 10.27 -14.64 11.89
N ASN A 159 9.60 -13.76 12.63
CA ASN A 159 9.22 -14.07 14.00
C ASN A 159 8.21 -15.23 14.09
N LEU A 160 7.22 -15.28 13.19
CA LEU A 160 6.26 -16.39 13.13
C LEU A 160 6.95 -17.72 12.80
N SER A 161 7.85 -17.73 11.82
CA SER A 161 8.60 -18.91 11.39
C SER A 161 9.55 -19.43 12.48
N MET A 162 10.33 -18.53 13.09
CA MET A 162 11.27 -18.90 14.15
C MET A 162 10.55 -19.41 15.40
N THR A 163 9.45 -18.76 15.82
CA THR A 163 8.65 -19.22 16.97
C THR A 163 7.94 -20.54 16.68
N ALA A 164 7.33 -20.69 15.50
CA ALA A 164 6.76 -21.97 15.07
C ALA A 164 7.82 -23.09 15.05
N GLY A 165 9.04 -22.78 14.62
CA GLY A 165 10.15 -23.72 14.57
C GLY A 165 10.57 -24.21 15.95
N VAL A 166 10.82 -23.30 16.90
CA VAL A 166 11.24 -23.69 18.26
C VAL A 166 10.14 -24.41 19.02
N ASP A 167 8.87 -24.04 18.80
CA ASP A 167 7.71 -24.71 19.38
C ASP A 167 7.37 -26.04 18.70
N GLN A 168 8.06 -26.37 17.60
CA GLN A 168 7.76 -27.53 16.75
C GLN A 168 6.29 -27.55 16.30
N ALA A 169 5.77 -26.36 16.01
CA ALA A 169 4.38 -26.13 15.68
C ALA A 169 4.04 -26.70 14.29
N LYS A 170 2.79 -27.11 14.12
CA LYS A 170 2.33 -27.81 12.90
C LYS A 170 2.30 -26.92 11.66
N ASP A 171 2.32 -25.61 11.87
CA ASP A 171 2.32 -24.57 10.86
C ASP A 171 3.74 -24.15 10.44
N TYR A 172 4.79 -24.72 11.02
CA TYR A 172 6.18 -24.37 10.70
C TYR A 172 6.49 -24.44 9.19
N ASP A 173 6.07 -25.49 8.50
CA ASP A 173 6.28 -25.62 7.05
C ASP A 173 5.55 -24.51 6.27
N ALA A 174 4.36 -24.11 6.71
CA ALA A 174 3.59 -23.04 6.08
C ALA A 174 4.19 -21.65 6.39
N ALA A 175 4.77 -21.46 7.58
CA ALA A 175 5.46 -20.24 7.94
C ALA A 175 6.72 -20.04 7.08
N ASN A 176 7.55 -21.06 6.91
CA ASN A 176 8.72 -21.01 6.01
C ASN A 176 8.31 -20.78 4.55
N TRP A 177 7.25 -21.46 4.09
CA TRP A 177 6.70 -21.22 2.75
C TRP A 177 6.29 -19.75 2.55
N ALA A 178 5.71 -19.12 3.58
CA ALA A 178 5.34 -17.71 3.51
C ALA A 178 6.58 -16.80 3.41
N GLU A 179 7.68 -17.13 4.08
CA GLU A 179 8.97 -16.43 3.95
C GLU A 179 9.60 -16.58 2.55
N ASP A 180 9.52 -17.77 1.95
CA ASP A 180 9.97 -18.01 0.58
C ASP A 180 9.18 -17.14 -0.41
N MET A 181 7.86 -17.11 -0.25
CA MET A 181 7.00 -16.26 -1.08
C MET A 181 7.28 -14.77 -0.87
N HIS A 182 7.55 -14.35 0.37
CA HIS A 182 7.97 -12.99 0.68
C HIS A 182 9.30 -12.63 0.01
N THR A 183 10.29 -13.52 0.03
CA THR A 183 11.57 -13.32 -0.67
C THR A 183 11.35 -13.13 -2.18
N ALA A 184 10.44 -13.91 -2.77
CA ALA A 184 10.07 -13.76 -4.18
C ALA A 184 9.41 -12.38 -4.48
N ASP A 185 8.53 -11.90 -3.59
CA ASP A 185 7.89 -10.59 -3.72
C ASP A 185 8.91 -9.44 -3.59
N PHE A 186 9.88 -9.56 -2.68
CA PHE A 186 10.95 -8.59 -2.54
C PHE A 186 11.84 -8.58 -3.80
N LYS A 187 12.23 -9.76 -4.30
CA LYS A 187 12.95 -9.88 -5.58
C LYS A 187 12.18 -9.23 -6.72
N ALA A 188 10.86 -9.42 -6.80
CA ALA A 188 10.01 -8.80 -7.82
C ALA A 188 9.98 -7.27 -7.73
N ALA A 189 9.93 -6.72 -6.51
CA ALA A 189 10.01 -5.28 -6.28
C ALA A 189 11.37 -4.72 -6.75
N ILE A 190 12.49 -5.37 -6.40
CA ILE A 190 13.83 -4.97 -6.86
C ILE A 190 13.96 -5.08 -8.39
N LYS A 191 13.43 -6.15 -8.99
CA LYS A 191 13.38 -6.34 -10.45
C LYS A 191 12.68 -5.18 -11.15
N SER A 192 11.61 -4.64 -10.57
CA SER A 192 10.88 -3.51 -11.16
C SER A 192 11.72 -2.22 -11.25
N ILE A 193 12.76 -2.10 -10.42
CA ILE A 193 13.61 -0.90 -10.29
C ILE A 193 14.92 -1.08 -11.08
N TYR A 194 15.58 -2.23 -10.88
CA TYR A 194 16.93 -2.54 -11.34
C TYR A 194 17.01 -3.61 -12.45
N GLY A 195 15.87 -4.17 -12.86
CA GLY A 195 15.81 -5.24 -13.86
C GLY A 195 16.26 -6.61 -13.33
N GLU A 196 16.30 -7.62 -14.20
CA GLU A 196 16.59 -9.01 -13.84
C GLU A 196 17.94 -9.17 -13.14
N ALA A 197 19.00 -8.56 -13.70
CA ALA A 197 20.35 -8.71 -13.17
C ALA A 197 20.48 -8.15 -11.74
N GLY A 198 19.84 -7.02 -11.46
CA GLY A 198 19.82 -6.45 -10.10
C GLY A 198 19.01 -7.30 -9.13
N ALA A 199 17.91 -7.91 -9.59
CA ALA A 199 17.10 -8.81 -8.79
C ALA A 199 17.83 -10.11 -8.43
N ASP A 200 18.60 -10.68 -9.37
CA ASP A 200 19.42 -11.88 -9.13
C ASP A 200 20.56 -11.59 -8.15
N GLN A 201 21.21 -10.43 -8.27
CA GLN A 201 22.23 -9.99 -7.30
C GLN A 201 21.64 -9.76 -5.91
N PHE A 202 20.46 -9.16 -5.83
CA PHE A 202 19.73 -9.00 -4.57
C PHE A 202 19.42 -10.34 -3.94
N GLU A 203 18.82 -11.30 -4.67
CA GLU A 203 18.49 -12.62 -4.13
C GLU A 203 19.74 -13.35 -3.63
N GLN A 204 20.85 -13.27 -4.37
CA GLN A 204 22.12 -13.86 -3.93
C GLN A 204 22.62 -13.22 -2.63
N ALA A 205 22.57 -11.89 -2.51
CA ALA A 205 23.00 -11.19 -1.31
C ALA A 205 22.05 -11.41 -0.12
N TRP A 206 20.75 -11.51 -0.40
CA TRP A 206 19.66 -11.69 0.57
C TRP A 206 19.64 -13.09 1.18
N THR A 207 19.79 -14.13 0.36
CA THR A 207 19.68 -15.53 0.83
C THR A 207 20.96 -16.01 1.51
N LYS A 208 22.12 -15.52 1.07
CA LYS A 208 23.42 -15.90 1.62
C LYS A 208 23.55 -15.45 3.08
N ASN A 209 23.77 -16.40 3.99
CA ASN A 209 24.00 -16.17 5.42
C ASN A 209 22.84 -15.53 6.21
N HIS A 210 21.67 -15.32 5.61
CA HIS A 210 20.50 -14.76 6.29
C HIS A 210 19.51 -15.87 6.67
N ILE A 211 18.87 -16.49 5.67
CA ILE A 211 17.88 -17.57 5.87
C ILE A 211 18.52 -18.78 6.57
N GLU A 212 19.73 -19.17 6.15
CA GLU A 212 20.47 -20.27 6.79
C GLU A 212 20.81 -19.96 8.24
N ALA A 213 21.17 -18.71 8.56
CA ALA A 213 21.49 -18.32 9.92
C ALA A 213 20.24 -18.33 10.83
N GLN A 214 19.09 -17.86 10.34
CA GLN A 214 17.83 -17.94 11.07
C GLN A 214 17.42 -19.39 11.38
N ALA A 215 17.52 -20.29 10.40
CA ALA A 215 17.28 -21.72 10.63
C ALA A 215 18.26 -22.32 11.66
N ASN A 216 19.52 -21.87 11.65
CA ASN A 216 20.53 -22.30 12.61
C ASN A 216 20.25 -21.77 14.04
N LEU A 217 19.73 -20.54 14.20
CA LEU A 217 19.31 -20.03 15.51
C LEU A 217 18.21 -20.88 16.13
N VAL A 218 17.20 -21.25 15.33
CA VAL A 218 16.10 -22.13 15.77
C VAL A 218 16.64 -23.50 16.17
N THR A 219 17.48 -24.10 15.33
CA THR A 219 18.08 -25.41 15.60
C THR A 219 18.96 -25.38 16.85
N ALA A 220 19.73 -24.30 17.04
CA ALA A 220 20.57 -24.10 18.21
C ALA A 220 19.73 -23.97 19.49
N ALA A 221 18.63 -23.23 19.44
CA ALA A 221 17.72 -23.07 20.58
C ALA A 221 17.08 -24.40 21.00
N ILE A 222 16.59 -25.20 20.05
CA ILE A 222 15.99 -26.51 20.31
C ILE A 222 16.99 -27.46 20.99
N ASN A 223 18.26 -27.41 20.59
CA ASN A 223 19.29 -28.34 21.05
C ASN A 223 20.14 -27.82 22.22
N ASP A 224 19.88 -26.60 22.74
CA ASP A 224 20.75 -25.89 23.68
C ASP A 224 22.23 -25.83 23.19
N ASP A 225 22.42 -25.70 21.87
CA ASP A 225 23.75 -25.68 21.23
C ASP A 225 24.31 -24.25 21.19
N LYS A 226 25.07 -23.91 22.24
CA LYS A 226 25.71 -22.59 22.37
C LYS A 226 26.72 -22.27 21.28
N LYS A 227 27.36 -23.29 20.69
CA LYS A 227 28.34 -23.06 19.63
C LYS A 227 27.61 -22.72 18.33
N MET A 228 26.59 -23.50 17.99
CA MET A 228 25.76 -23.24 16.82
C MET A 228 25.02 -21.90 16.93
N MET A 229 24.57 -21.54 18.13
CA MET A 229 24.01 -20.21 18.41
C MET A 229 25.02 -19.12 18.06
N ALA A 230 26.23 -19.17 18.62
CA ALA A 230 27.26 -18.17 18.36
C ALA A 230 27.67 -18.11 16.88
N ASP A 231 27.83 -19.25 16.22
CA ASP A 231 28.15 -19.32 14.79
C ASP A 231 27.04 -18.65 13.94
N ALA A 232 25.77 -18.89 14.26
CA ALA A 232 24.64 -18.28 13.56
C ALA A 232 24.57 -16.75 13.76
N GLN A 233 24.85 -16.26 14.99
CA GLN A 233 24.95 -14.83 15.27
C GLN A 233 26.09 -14.17 14.48
N ASP A 234 27.24 -14.84 14.35
CA ASP A 234 28.36 -14.38 13.52
C ASP A 234 27.99 -14.37 12.02
N MET A 235 27.20 -15.33 11.55
CA MET A 235 26.66 -15.33 10.18
C MET A 235 25.78 -14.10 9.91
N LEU A 236 24.86 -13.76 10.82
CA LEU A 236 24.00 -12.57 10.70
C LEU A 236 24.80 -11.27 10.73
N LYS A 237 25.88 -11.21 11.51
CA LYS A 237 26.81 -10.08 11.51
C LYS A 237 27.54 -9.94 10.18
N MET A 238 27.99 -11.05 9.59
CA MET A 238 28.57 -11.03 8.24
C MET A 238 27.54 -10.61 7.20
N PHE A 239 26.32 -11.14 7.27
CA PHE A 239 25.21 -10.73 6.42
C PHE A 239 24.96 -9.22 6.51
N SER A 240 24.86 -8.65 7.71
CA SER A 240 24.66 -7.22 7.90
C SER A 240 25.73 -6.37 7.21
N ASN A 241 26.98 -6.81 7.28
CA ASN A 241 28.09 -6.11 6.62
C ASN A 241 28.04 -6.24 5.10
N ASP A 242 27.87 -7.47 4.59
CA ASP A 242 27.86 -7.77 3.15
C ASP A 242 26.64 -7.14 2.46
N PHE A 243 25.45 -7.30 3.06
CA PHE A 243 24.20 -6.77 2.52
C PHE A 243 24.14 -5.24 2.62
N GLY A 244 24.60 -4.65 3.74
CA GLY A 244 24.72 -3.20 3.84
C GLY A 244 25.67 -2.60 2.80
N ALA A 245 26.81 -3.26 2.53
CA ALA A 245 27.73 -2.85 1.47
C ALA A 245 27.11 -3.01 0.07
N PHE A 246 26.35 -4.08 -0.16
CA PHE A 246 25.58 -4.26 -1.39
C PHE A 246 24.57 -3.12 -1.59
N LEU A 247 23.80 -2.74 -0.56
CA LEU A 247 22.83 -1.65 -0.65
C LEU A 247 23.51 -0.30 -0.90
N GLY A 248 24.64 -0.03 -0.23
CA GLY A 248 25.41 1.19 -0.47
C GLY A 248 25.92 1.30 -1.90
N ALA A 249 26.49 0.21 -2.43
CA ALA A 249 26.92 0.15 -3.82
C ALA A 249 25.73 0.27 -4.80
N ALA A 250 24.64 -0.45 -4.57
CA ALA A 250 23.46 -0.47 -5.44
C ALA A 250 22.78 0.90 -5.54
N THR A 251 22.82 1.68 -4.46
CA THR A 251 22.26 3.04 -4.40
C THR A 251 23.26 4.14 -4.72
N GLU A 252 24.47 3.80 -5.18
CA GLU A 252 25.56 4.76 -5.46
C GLU A 252 25.88 5.67 -4.25
N GLU A 253 25.88 5.09 -3.05
CA GLU A 253 26.09 5.76 -1.76
C GLU A 253 25.04 6.83 -1.40
N ASN A 254 23.92 6.92 -2.14
CA ASN A 254 22.77 7.72 -1.70
C ASN A 254 22.19 7.18 -0.38
N LEU A 255 22.31 5.86 -0.16
CA LEU A 255 22.31 5.27 1.18
C LEU A 255 23.78 4.95 1.51
N PRO A 256 24.42 5.69 2.43
CA PRO A 256 25.83 5.43 2.74
C PRO A 256 26.03 3.99 3.22
N THR A 257 27.06 3.29 2.72
CA THR A 257 27.33 1.89 3.07
C THR A 257 27.33 1.66 4.58
N LYS A 258 27.99 2.55 5.34
CA LYS A 258 28.05 2.44 6.80
C LYS A 258 26.65 2.54 7.44
N ALA A 259 25.81 3.44 6.96
CA ALA A 259 24.45 3.60 7.47
C ALA A 259 23.57 2.39 7.10
N ALA A 260 23.75 1.81 5.91
CA ALA A 260 23.08 0.57 5.53
C ALA A 260 23.49 -0.60 6.42
N GLN A 261 24.79 -0.77 6.70
CA GLN A 261 25.29 -1.82 7.59
C GLN A 261 24.77 -1.65 9.02
N GLU A 262 24.78 -0.43 9.55
CA GLU A 262 24.20 -0.12 10.87
C GLU A 262 22.69 -0.40 10.90
N ALA A 263 21.97 -0.11 9.81
CA ALA A 263 20.54 -0.37 9.71
C ALA A 263 20.20 -1.88 9.69
N VAL A 264 20.91 -2.65 8.87
CA VAL A 264 20.70 -4.11 8.79
C VAL A 264 21.11 -4.77 10.11
N ALA A 265 22.24 -4.38 10.70
CA ALA A 265 22.66 -4.91 12.00
C ALA A 265 21.63 -4.59 13.12
N GLY A 266 21.02 -3.41 13.08
CA GLY A 266 19.93 -3.05 14.00
C GLY A 266 18.72 -3.97 13.83
N HIS A 267 18.29 -4.21 12.58
CA HIS A 267 17.23 -5.17 12.28
C HIS A 267 17.56 -6.59 12.80
N GLU A 268 18.75 -7.11 12.49
CA GLU A 268 19.17 -8.44 12.96
C GLU A 268 19.18 -8.53 14.49
N THR A 269 19.60 -7.47 15.18
CA THR A 269 19.58 -7.42 16.64
C THR A 269 18.16 -7.53 17.16
N TYR A 270 17.21 -6.76 16.62
CA TYR A 270 15.82 -6.82 17.06
C TYR A 270 15.16 -8.19 16.81
N VAL A 271 15.42 -8.83 15.67
CA VAL A 271 14.88 -10.17 15.37
C VAL A 271 15.45 -11.20 16.34
N GLN A 272 16.76 -11.17 16.57
CA GLN A 272 17.42 -12.06 17.54
C GLN A 272 16.92 -11.84 18.97
N ASP A 273 16.81 -10.59 19.42
CA ASP A 273 16.34 -10.27 20.76
C ASP A 273 14.89 -10.74 20.97
N THR A 274 14.02 -10.47 19.98
CA THR A 274 12.63 -10.94 20.00
C THR A 274 12.55 -12.47 20.14
N PHE A 275 13.36 -13.19 19.37
CA PHE A 275 13.43 -14.64 19.40
C PHE A 275 14.00 -15.17 20.71
N MET A 276 15.13 -14.64 21.17
CA MET A 276 15.77 -15.09 22.41
C MET A 276 14.85 -14.88 23.62
N GLN A 277 14.23 -13.69 23.75
CA GLN A 277 13.24 -13.42 24.79
C GLN A 277 12.07 -14.40 24.76
N TYR A 278 11.60 -14.77 23.56
CA TYR A 278 10.56 -15.80 23.42
C TYR A 278 11.03 -17.15 23.96
N THR A 279 12.22 -17.61 23.55
CA THR A 279 12.78 -18.89 23.99
C THR A 279 13.10 -18.95 25.49
N GLU A 280 13.39 -17.79 26.10
CA GLU A 280 13.60 -17.64 27.55
C GLU A 280 12.30 -17.55 28.35
N GLY A 281 11.14 -17.48 27.66
CA GLY A 281 9.82 -17.37 28.27
C GLY A 281 9.42 -15.93 28.65
N ASP A 282 10.21 -14.93 28.27
CA ASP A 282 9.84 -13.51 28.39
C ASP A 282 8.95 -13.08 27.21
N TYR A 283 7.73 -13.62 27.17
CA TYR A 283 6.77 -13.32 26.10
C TYR A 283 6.38 -11.84 26.04
N LYS A 284 6.36 -11.15 27.19
CA LYS A 284 6.05 -9.72 27.22
C LYS A 284 7.19 -8.92 26.58
N GLY A 285 8.43 -9.19 26.98
CA GLY A 285 9.61 -8.59 26.38
C GLY A 285 9.66 -8.85 24.88
N SER A 286 9.48 -10.11 24.48
CA SER A 286 9.43 -10.53 23.07
C SER A 286 8.40 -9.73 22.26
N VAL A 287 7.16 -9.59 22.74
CA VAL A 287 6.14 -8.80 22.04
C VAL A 287 6.46 -7.31 22.00
N ASP A 288 7.03 -6.74 23.06
CA ASP A 288 7.43 -5.33 23.08
C ASP A 288 8.57 -5.08 22.07
N THR A 289 9.62 -5.91 22.08
CA THR A 289 10.75 -5.86 21.13
C THR A 289 10.31 -6.16 19.70
N PHE A 290 9.38 -7.09 19.47
CA PHE A 290 8.77 -7.32 18.16
C PHE A 290 8.12 -6.05 17.59
N ARG A 291 7.38 -5.31 18.41
CA ARG A 291 6.72 -4.07 17.96
C ARG A 291 7.73 -2.99 17.61
N GLU A 292 8.82 -2.90 18.36
CA GLU A 292 9.95 -2.00 18.04
C GLU A 292 10.65 -2.42 16.75
N SER A 293 10.92 -3.72 16.57
CA SER A 293 11.48 -4.31 15.35
C SER A 293 10.62 -4.00 14.12
N TYR A 294 9.31 -4.23 14.23
CA TYR A 294 8.36 -3.98 13.16
C TYR A 294 8.30 -2.49 12.78
N ALA A 295 8.30 -1.60 13.79
CA ALA A 295 8.34 -0.15 13.56
C ALA A 295 9.69 0.32 12.96
N TYR A 296 10.80 -0.28 13.37
CA TYR A 296 12.14 0.03 12.89
C TYR A 296 12.24 -0.12 11.36
N MET A 297 11.59 -1.13 10.79
CA MET A 297 11.60 -1.38 9.34
C MET A 297 10.96 -0.28 8.50
N TYR A 298 10.09 0.56 9.06
CA TYR A 298 9.54 1.72 8.35
C TYR A 298 10.61 2.79 8.11
N GLY A 299 11.58 2.92 9.02
CA GLY A 299 12.74 3.79 8.83
C GLY A 299 13.71 3.23 7.80
N VAL A 300 13.91 1.92 7.79
CA VAL A 300 14.73 1.23 6.77
C VAL A 300 14.12 1.43 5.37
N GLY A 301 12.83 1.16 5.20
CA GLY A 301 12.14 1.33 3.93
C GLY A 301 12.07 2.79 3.46
N GLU A 302 11.94 3.75 4.37
CA GLU A 302 12.06 5.19 4.06
C GLU A 302 13.45 5.55 3.52
N ASN A 303 14.51 5.18 4.23
CA ASN A 303 15.87 5.54 3.86
C ASN A 303 16.29 4.87 2.54
N LEU A 304 15.98 3.57 2.37
CA LEU A 304 16.23 2.86 1.12
C LEU A 304 15.41 3.43 -0.03
N GLY A 305 14.12 3.69 0.18
CA GLY A 305 13.25 4.30 -0.82
C GLY A 305 13.76 5.67 -1.27
N ASN A 306 14.17 6.51 -0.32
CA ASN A 306 14.76 7.82 -0.63
C ASN A 306 16.05 7.69 -1.45
N ALA A 307 16.95 6.77 -1.08
CA ALA A 307 18.19 6.55 -1.81
C ALA A 307 17.95 6.07 -3.25
N ILE A 308 16.98 5.18 -3.46
CA ILE A 308 16.58 4.72 -4.81
C ILE A 308 15.98 5.88 -5.62
N VAL A 309 15.12 6.71 -5.02
CA VAL A 309 14.54 7.88 -5.69
C VAL A 309 15.63 8.86 -6.10
N MET A 310 16.62 9.12 -5.22
CA MET A 310 17.75 10.00 -5.51
C MET A 310 18.63 9.52 -6.65
N GLN A 311 18.79 8.20 -6.83
CA GLN A 311 19.55 7.62 -7.93
C GLN A 311 18.86 7.80 -9.29
N SER A 312 17.53 7.87 -9.32
CA SER A 312 16.77 8.02 -10.58
C SER A 312 15.54 8.91 -10.42
N PRO A 313 15.70 10.23 -10.11
CA PRO A 313 14.57 11.10 -9.78
C PRO A 313 13.54 11.19 -10.91
N GLU A 314 14.02 11.16 -12.16
CA GLU A 314 13.23 11.19 -13.39
C GLU A 314 12.14 10.10 -13.45
N LYS A 315 12.41 8.91 -12.88
CA LYS A 315 11.47 7.78 -12.86
C LYS A 315 10.28 8.03 -11.93
N PHE A 316 10.47 8.87 -10.91
CA PHE A 316 9.55 9.11 -9.80
C PHE A 316 8.87 10.48 -9.84
N MET A 317 9.26 11.37 -10.76
CA MET A 317 8.55 12.62 -10.98
C MET A 317 7.18 12.36 -11.63
N ASP A 318 6.14 12.95 -11.05
CA ASP A 318 4.79 12.95 -11.62
C ASP A 318 4.69 14.03 -12.70
N GLY A 319 4.71 13.61 -13.97
CA GLY A 319 4.61 14.50 -15.12
C GLY A 319 5.92 15.20 -15.46
N THR A 320 6.58 14.76 -16.53
CA THR A 320 7.74 15.44 -17.11
C THR A 320 7.38 16.89 -17.45
N PRO A 321 8.19 17.89 -17.01
CA PRO A 321 8.11 19.25 -17.53
C PRO A 321 8.44 19.23 -19.03
N GLY A 322 7.41 19.17 -19.87
CA GLY A 322 7.58 19.03 -21.33
C GLY A 322 6.38 18.49 -22.09
N SER A 323 5.40 17.87 -21.42
CA SER A 323 4.11 17.56 -22.06
C SER A 323 3.18 18.76 -21.91
N MET A 324 3.23 19.69 -22.87
CA MET A 324 2.11 20.62 -23.06
C MET A 324 0.81 19.81 -23.16
N PRO A 325 -0.30 20.26 -22.55
CA PRO A 325 -1.58 19.62 -22.75
C PRO A 325 -1.89 19.65 -24.25
N ASN A 326 -1.98 18.47 -24.87
CA ASN A 326 -2.38 18.34 -26.26
C ASN A 326 -3.85 18.74 -26.37
N THR A 327 -4.09 20.04 -26.46
CA THR A 327 -5.38 20.64 -26.80
C THR A 327 -5.52 20.56 -28.31
N GLY A 328 -5.79 19.35 -28.81
CA GLY A 328 -5.81 19.07 -30.24
C GLY A 328 -6.74 17.92 -30.58
N ASN A 329 -8.01 18.27 -30.82
CA ASN A 329 -9.06 17.54 -31.53
C ASN A 329 -9.65 16.26 -30.92
N GLY A 330 -10.96 16.33 -30.64
CA GLY A 330 -11.79 15.21 -30.25
C GLY A 330 -12.24 14.31 -31.40
N GLY A 331 -13.06 13.32 -31.03
CA GLY A 331 -13.92 12.61 -31.96
C GLY A 331 -13.74 11.09 -31.98
N MET A 332 -14.63 10.43 -31.23
CA MET A 332 -15.29 9.16 -31.55
C MET A 332 -14.60 7.82 -31.25
N SER A 333 -15.47 6.96 -30.75
CA SER A 333 -15.42 5.63 -30.15
C SER A 333 -14.93 4.48 -31.02
N ASP A 334 -14.42 3.44 -30.36
CA ASP A 334 -14.83 2.07 -30.67
C ASP A 334 -14.98 1.19 -29.41
N THR A 335 -15.86 0.19 -29.53
CA THR A 335 -16.67 -0.39 -28.46
C THR A 335 -16.23 -1.83 -28.07
N SER A 336 -16.38 -2.14 -26.78
CA SER A 336 -16.59 -3.44 -26.11
C SER A 336 -15.53 -4.56 -26.17
N ASN A 337 -15.10 -5.02 -24.98
CA ASN A 337 -15.63 -6.26 -24.37
C ASN A 337 -15.20 -6.39 -22.89
N ASN A 338 -16.14 -6.84 -22.04
CA ASN A 338 -15.98 -7.05 -20.60
C ASN A 338 -15.24 -8.36 -20.30
N ALA A 339 -14.29 -8.34 -19.37
CA ALA A 339 -13.98 -9.48 -18.50
C ALA A 339 -13.26 -8.99 -17.22
N THR A 340 -13.80 -9.40 -16.08
CA THR A 340 -13.31 -9.23 -14.70
C THR A 340 -12.03 -10.03 -14.45
N THR A 341 -10.96 -9.36 -13.98
CA THR A 341 -9.79 -9.98 -13.29
C THR A 341 -8.99 -8.88 -12.57
N GLY A 342 -8.55 -9.16 -11.34
CA GLY A 342 -7.85 -8.23 -10.44
C GLY A 342 -6.56 -7.66 -11.03
N ALA A 343 -6.34 -6.36 -10.82
CA ALA A 343 -5.24 -5.62 -11.43
C ALA A 343 -4.06 -5.48 -10.46
N LEU A 344 -3.14 -6.44 -10.52
CA LEU A 344 -1.72 -6.15 -10.48
C LEU A 344 -1.36 -5.51 -11.83
N ALA A 345 -1.13 -4.20 -11.86
CA ALA A 345 -0.74 -3.50 -13.08
C ALA A 345 0.77 -3.61 -13.32
N LEU A 346 1.21 -4.73 -13.88
CA LEU A 346 2.52 -4.84 -14.54
C LEU A 346 2.35 -4.65 -16.05
N PHE A 347 3.02 -3.62 -16.59
CA PHE A 347 3.19 -3.43 -18.03
C PHE A 347 4.13 -4.52 -18.58
N GLY A 348 3.59 -5.40 -19.41
CA GLY A 348 4.36 -6.37 -20.19
C GLY A 348 3.56 -6.83 -21.41
N LEU A 349 3.85 -6.24 -22.57
CA LEU A 349 3.27 -6.58 -23.87
C LEU A 349 3.70 -8.00 -24.27
N ALA A 350 2.71 -8.84 -24.56
CA ALA A 350 2.85 -10.24 -24.96
C ALA A 350 3.35 -10.44 -26.40
N LEU A 351 4.00 -11.58 -26.63
CA LEU A 351 4.00 -12.48 -27.81
C LEU A 351 5.08 -13.55 -27.51
N GLY A 352 4.92 -14.87 -27.60
CA GLY A 352 3.89 -15.80 -28.06
C GLY A 352 4.47 -17.22 -27.89
N ALA A 353 3.60 -18.21 -27.71
CA ALA A 353 3.88 -19.56 -27.24
C ALA A 353 4.74 -20.48 -28.13
N ALA A 354 5.43 -21.45 -27.51
CA ALA A 354 5.48 -22.86 -27.93
C ALA A 354 6.08 -23.72 -26.80
N GLY A 355 5.31 -24.68 -26.28
CA GLY A 355 5.71 -25.53 -25.15
C GLY A 355 6.57 -26.73 -25.53
N ILE A 356 7.28 -27.28 -24.54
CA ILE A 356 7.65 -28.71 -24.49
C ILE A 356 7.57 -29.16 -23.02
N VAL A 357 6.65 -30.09 -22.79
CA VAL A 357 6.58 -31.03 -21.68
C VAL A 357 7.72 -32.04 -21.84
N VAL A 358 8.62 -32.21 -20.85
CA VAL A 358 9.16 -33.55 -20.51
C VAL A 358 9.49 -33.62 -19.02
N ALA A 359 9.03 -34.72 -18.44
CA ALA A 359 9.00 -35.09 -17.04
C ALA A 359 10.37 -35.38 -16.40
N ARG A 360 10.38 -35.20 -15.07
CA ARG A 360 11.31 -35.80 -14.11
C ARG A 360 11.43 -37.32 -14.33
N LYS A 361 12.67 -37.83 -14.29
CA LYS A 361 12.95 -39.18 -13.76
C LYS A 361 14.32 -39.19 -13.08
N ARG A 362 14.29 -39.53 -11.78
CA ARG A 362 15.42 -39.99 -10.96
C ARG A 362 16.08 -41.22 -11.62
N GLN A 363 17.40 -41.39 -11.44
CA GLN A 363 18.01 -42.57 -10.81
C GLN A 363 19.56 -42.50 -10.77
N ASN A 364 20.09 -42.63 -9.54
CA ASN A 364 21.27 -43.39 -9.09
C ASN A 364 22.47 -43.58 -10.04
N ALA A 365 23.59 -42.95 -9.70
CA ALA A 365 24.89 -43.58 -9.42
C ALA A 365 25.77 -42.59 -8.67
#